data_AF-A0A952YG15-F1
#
_entry.id   AF-A0A952YG15-F1
#
_cell.length_a   1.000
_cell.length_b   1.000
_cell.length_c   1.000
_cell.angle_alpha   90.00
_cell.angle_beta   90.00
_cell.angle_gamma   90.00
#
_symmetry.space_group_name_H-M   'P 1'
#
loop_
_entity.id
_entity.type
_entity.pdbx_description
1 polymer ?
#
loop_
_entity_poly.entity_id
_entity_poly.type
_entity_poly.pdbx_seq_one_letter_code
_entity_poly.pdbx_strand_id
1 'polypeptide(L)'
;MSRIALSVALVLVGAISLGLKVNASSRANDTLVYPEQDDIVSLLEHHGFVIEFAAPNADPKWVTGTRPDCRMQIANVSPQGWHRNIVKWAGADRLVQYSAGGVLQPEQPLVGPLLHHYLNRLKRYAGIDAPPVKVRAILFDKNCAPDAIPAEELAALSG
;
A
#
# COMPACT_ATOMS: atom_id res chain seq x y z
N MET A 1 26.24 -35.04 -26.04
CA MET A 1 25.90 -33.62 -26.34
C MET A 1 27.17 -32.85 -26.63
N SER A 2 27.24 -32.14 -27.75
CA SER A 2 28.42 -31.33 -28.14
C SER A 2 28.67 -30.23 -27.11
N ARG A 3 29.93 -30.02 -26.71
CA ARG A 3 30.35 -28.93 -25.80
C ARG A 3 29.87 -27.56 -26.30
N ILE A 4 29.76 -27.40 -27.61
CA ILE A 4 29.29 -26.17 -28.28
C ILE A 4 27.81 -25.93 -27.97
N ALA A 5 26.97 -26.97 -27.99
CA ALA A 5 25.55 -26.84 -27.68
C ALA A 5 25.33 -26.41 -26.21
N LEU A 6 26.17 -26.90 -25.29
CA LEU A 6 26.10 -26.54 -23.88
C LEU A 6 26.52 -25.08 -23.65
N SER A 7 27.59 -24.63 -24.31
CA SER A 7 28.04 -23.22 -24.24
C SER A 7 27.01 -22.25 -24.80
N VAL A 8 26.39 -22.59 -25.95
CA VAL A 8 25.33 -21.76 -26.55
C VAL A 8 24.11 -21.68 -25.64
N ALA A 9 23.68 -22.79 -25.04
CA ALA A 9 22.57 -22.80 -24.09
C ALA A 9 22.86 -21.92 -22.86
N LEU A 10 24.08 -21.99 -22.31
CA LEU A 10 24.49 -21.18 -21.16
C LEU A 10 24.51 -19.68 -21.47
N VAL A 11 25.02 -19.30 -22.65
CA VAL A 11 25.02 -17.89 -23.11
C VAL A 11 23.60 -17.38 -23.31
N LEU A 12 22.70 -18.17 -23.92
CA LEU A 12 21.30 -17.83 -24.08
C LEU A 12 20.59 -17.64 -22.74
N VAL A 13 20.76 -18.57 -21.80
CA VAL A 13 20.18 -18.45 -20.45
C VAL A 13 20.76 -17.25 -19.73
N GLY A 14 22.06 -16.98 -19.84
CA GLY A 14 22.71 -15.80 -19.27
C GLY A 14 22.18 -14.49 -19.84
N ALA A 15 22.06 -14.39 -21.17
CA ALA A 15 21.53 -13.21 -21.85
C ALA A 15 20.05 -12.96 -21.51
N ILE A 16 19.24 -14.03 -21.43
CA ILE A 16 17.84 -13.93 -21.00
C ILE A 16 17.76 -13.48 -19.53
N SER A 17 18.58 -14.06 -18.64
CA SER A 17 18.60 -13.70 -17.22
C SER A 17 19.01 -12.24 -16.99
N LEU A 18 20.03 -11.77 -17.71
CA LEU A 18 20.48 -10.39 -17.66
C LEU A 18 19.43 -9.45 -18.25
N GLY A 19 18.88 -9.76 -19.44
CA GLY A 19 17.84 -8.95 -20.08
C GLY A 19 16.55 -8.82 -19.26
N LEU A 20 16.18 -9.88 -18.52
CA LEU A 20 15.03 -9.86 -17.60
C LEU A 20 15.28 -8.90 -16.43
N LYS A 21 16.51 -8.84 -15.91
CA LYS A 21 16.86 -8.05 -14.73
C LYS A 21 16.92 -6.55 -15.04
N VAL A 22 17.43 -6.16 -16.23
CA VAL A 22 17.54 -4.74 -16.63
C VAL A 22 16.16 -4.10 -16.88
N ASN A 23 15.23 -4.82 -17.52
CA ASN A 23 13.87 -4.33 -17.74
C ASN A 23 12.99 -4.38 -16.48
N ALA A 24 13.27 -5.31 -15.56
CA ALA A 24 12.60 -5.42 -14.28
C ALA A 24 12.88 -4.22 -13.35
N SER A 25 14.13 -3.74 -13.30
CA SER A 25 14.52 -2.61 -12.45
C SER A 25 13.87 -1.29 -12.87
N SER A 26 13.64 -1.06 -14.18
CA SER A 26 12.95 0.16 -14.64
C SER A 26 11.42 0.13 -14.48
N ARG A 27 10.81 -1.05 -14.24
CA ARG A 27 9.35 -1.19 -14.03
C ARG A 27 8.94 -1.41 -12.58
N ALA A 28 9.89 -1.75 -11.71
CA ALA A 28 9.68 -1.74 -10.26
C ALA A 28 9.95 -0.33 -9.71
N ASN A 29 9.14 0.64 -10.16
CA ASN A 29 9.21 2.01 -9.66
C ASN A 29 8.72 2.03 -8.21
N ASP A 30 9.41 2.72 -7.28
CA ASP A 30 9.07 2.76 -5.85
C ASP A 30 7.64 3.27 -5.59
N THR A 31 7.10 4.08 -6.51
CA THR A 31 5.71 4.56 -6.53
C THR A 31 4.67 3.43 -6.62
N LEU A 32 5.08 2.22 -7.03
CA LEU A 32 4.23 1.03 -7.11
C LEU A 32 4.31 0.15 -5.85
N VAL A 33 5.26 0.43 -4.96
CA VAL A 33 5.39 -0.25 -3.65
C VAL A 33 4.63 0.52 -2.58
N TYR A 34 4.68 1.86 -2.65
CA TYR A 34 3.92 2.77 -1.80
C TYR A 34 3.04 3.66 -2.69
N PRO A 35 1.73 3.35 -2.81
CA PRO A 35 0.81 4.16 -3.60
C PRO A 35 0.84 5.62 -3.12
N GLU A 36 0.58 6.57 -4.03
CA GLU A 36 0.46 7.98 -3.66
C GLU A 36 -0.67 8.19 -2.63
N GLN A 37 -0.55 9.29 -1.88
CA GLN A 37 -1.45 9.62 -0.76
C GLN A 37 -2.54 10.61 -1.17
N ASP A 38 -2.57 10.99 -2.43
CA ASP A 38 -3.46 12.03 -2.99
C ASP A 38 -4.94 11.72 -2.74
N ASP A 39 -5.32 10.45 -2.75
CA ASP A 39 -6.69 10.02 -2.45
C ASP A 39 -7.07 10.20 -0.98
N ILE A 40 -6.16 9.93 -0.02
CA ILE A 40 -6.41 10.22 1.39
C ILE A 40 -6.42 11.73 1.64
N VAL A 41 -5.53 12.50 1.01
CA VAL A 41 -5.49 13.97 1.13
C VAL A 41 -6.80 14.55 0.64
N SER A 42 -7.22 14.18 -0.58
CA SER A 42 -8.49 14.61 -1.17
C SER A 42 -9.68 14.27 -0.28
N LEU A 43 -9.71 13.06 0.30
CA LEU A 43 -10.78 12.65 1.21
C LEU A 43 -10.81 13.52 2.48
N LEU A 44 -9.67 13.73 3.12
CA LEU A 44 -9.58 14.53 4.34
C LEU A 44 -9.96 16.00 4.07
N GLU A 45 -9.48 16.59 2.98
CA GLU A 45 -9.86 17.94 2.54
C GLU A 45 -11.35 18.06 2.27
N HIS A 46 -11.93 17.07 1.57
CA HIS A 46 -13.36 17.04 1.26
C HIS A 46 -14.23 17.09 2.53
N HIS A 47 -13.77 16.46 3.60
CA HIS A 47 -14.45 16.42 4.91
C HIS A 47 -13.99 17.52 5.89
N GLY A 48 -13.29 18.55 5.38
CA GLY A 48 -12.94 19.76 6.13
C GLY A 48 -11.83 19.58 7.16
N PHE A 49 -10.99 18.56 7.03
CA PHE A 49 -9.83 18.38 7.89
C PHE A 49 -8.66 19.26 7.44
N VAL A 50 -7.94 19.82 8.42
CA VAL A 50 -6.61 20.41 8.20
C VAL A 50 -5.60 19.27 8.15
N ILE A 51 -4.78 19.24 7.10
CA ILE A 51 -3.88 18.14 6.81
C ILE A 51 -2.46 18.43 7.29
N GLU A 52 -1.87 17.45 7.97
CA GLU A 52 -0.46 17.42 8.36
C GLU A 52 0.18 16.12 7.88
N PHE A 53 1.35 16.22 7.26
CA PHE A 53 2.12 15.07 6.82
C PHE A 53 3.15 14.65 7.87
N ALA A 54 3.35 13.35 8.03
CA ALA A 54 4.44 12.82 8.83
C ALA A 54 5.81 13.25 8.28
N ALA A 55 6.84 13.21 9.14
CA ALA A 55 8.21 13.49 8.72
C ALA A 55 8.64 12.57 7.56
N PRO A 56 9.54 13.01 6.66
CA PRO A 56 9.90 12.26 5.44
C PRO A 56 10.39 10.82 5.67
N ASN A 57 10.96 10.54 6.84
CA ASN A 57 11.53 9.25 7.22
C ASN A 57 10.59 8.39 8.09
N ALA A 58 9.34 8.81 8.30
CA ALA A 58 8.37 8.02 9.04
C ALA A 58 7.84 6.87 8.18
N ASP A 59 7.76 5.67 8.77
CA ASP A 59 7.17 4.48 8.13
C ASP A 59 6.19 3.79 9.11
N PRO A 60 4.89 3.71 8.79
CA PRO A 60 4.26 4.22 7.58
C PRO A 60 4.17 5.75 7.57
N LYS A 61 4.14 6.34 6.38
CA LYS A 61 3.92 7.78 6.19
C LYS A 61 2.47 8.13 6.51
N TRP A 62 2.23 8.64 7.71
CA TRP A 62 0.89 9.07 8.13
C TRP A 62 0.50 10.40 7.50
N VAL A 63 -0.73 10.47 7.00
CA VAL A 63 -1.45 11.71 6.73
C VAL A 63 -2.40 11.92 7.89
N THR A 64 -2.22 13.01 8.61
CA THR A 64 -3.04 13.38 9.77
C THR A 64 -4.06 14.42 9.32
N GLY A 65 -5.34 14.15 9.55
CA GLY A 65 -6.41 15.12 9.41
C GLY A 65 -6.88 15.59 10.79
N THR A 66 -6.97 16.89 11.01
CA THR A 66 -7.48 17.48 12.26
C THR A 66 -8.63 18.45 12.00
N ARG A 67 -9.71 18.32 12.78
CA ARG A 67 -10.82 19.28 12.88
C ARG A 67 -11.24 19.43 14.35
N PRO A 68 -12.12 20.39 14.73
CA PRO A 68 -12.59 20.49 16.11
C PRO A 68 -13.11 19.13 16.61
N ASP A 69 -12.60 18.68 17.75
CA ASP A 69 -12.95 17.43 18.43
C ASP A 69 -12.70 16.11 17.67
N CYS A 70 -12.07 16.14 16.50
CA CYS A 70 -11.69 14.91 15.78
C CYS A 70 -10.31 15.02 15.16
N ARG A 71 -9.49 14.00 15.44
CA ARG A 71 -8.22 13.76 14.77
C ARG A 71 -8.20 12.35 14.19
N MET A 72 -7.87 12.27 12.91
CA MET A 72 -7.76 11.04 12.16
C MET A 72 -6.35 10.91 11.59
N GLN A 73 -5.84 9.69 11.50
CA GLN A 73 -4.59 9.43 10.77
C GLN A 73 -4.82 8.27 9.81
N ILE A 74 -4.40 8.46 8.56
CA ILE A 74 -4.51 7.44 7.52
C ILE A 74 -3.12 7.23 6.92
N ALA A 75 -2.73 5.97 6.75
CA ALA A 75 -1.47 5.64 6.09
C ALA A 75 -1.59 4.44 5.17
N ASN A 76 -0.77 4.44 4.11
CA ASN A 76 -0.49 3.22 3.36
C ASN A 76 0.23 2.20 4.24
N VAL A 77 -0.26 0.96 4.22
CA VAL A 77 0.41 -0.14 4.88
C VAL A 77 0.71 -1.28 3.91
N SER A 78 1.81 -1.97 4.18
CA SER A 78 2.26 -3.10 3.38
C SER A 78 1.19 -4.22 3.35
N PRO A 79 0.77 -4.71 2.16
CA PRO A 79 -0.12 -5.88 2.05
C PRO A 79 0.42 -7.14 2.72
N GLN A 80 1.73 -7.22 2.91
CA GLN A 80 2.44 -8.31 3.59
C GLN A 80 2.34 -8.23 5.13
N GLY A 81 1.84 -7.12 5.68
CA GLY A 81 1.69 -6.94 7.12
C GLY A 81 2.93 -6.45 7.86
N TRP A 82 3.93 -5.90 7.17
CA TRP A 82 5.15 -5.39 7.81
C TRP A 82 4.85 -4.26 8.81
N HIS A 83 3.79 -3.48 8.59
CA HIS A 83 3.40 -2.37 9.47
C HIS A 83 2.44 -2.77 10.60
N ARG A 84 2.08 -4.05 10.76
CA ARG A 84 1.08 -4.46 11.78
C ARG A 84 1.44 -4.02 13.19
N ASN A 85 2.71 -4.21 13.58
CA ASN A 85 3.16 -3.91 14.93
C ASN A 85 3.17 -2.40 15.18
N ILE A 86 3.65 -1.60 14.23
CA ILE A 86 3.71 -0.15 14.37
C ILE A 86 2.30 0.48 14.35
N VAL A 87 1.38 -0.04 13.53
CA VAL A 87 -0.03 0.40 13.53
C VAL A 87 -0.71 0.03 14.84
N LYS A 88 -0.50 -1.20 15.34
CA LYS A 88 -1.05 -1.63 16.64
C LYS A 88 -0.54 -0.76 17.79
N TRP A 89 0.74 -0.39 17.77
CA TRP A 89 1.32 0.50 18.77
C TRP A 89 0.78 1.93 18.67
N ALA A 90 0.72 2.49 17.46
CA ALA A 90 0.14 3.81 17.20
C ALA A 90 -1.38 3.86 17.53
N GLY A 91 -2.04 2.71 17.49
CA GLY A 91 -3.46 2.53 17.75
C GLY A 91 -3.82 2.11 19.18
N ALA A 92 -2.88 2.03 20.12
CA ALA A 92 -3.11 1.45 21.45
C ALA A 92 -4.30 2.08 22.22
N ASP A 93 -4.53 3.37 22.01
CA ASP A 93 -5.61 4.15 22.63
C ASP A 93 -6.62 4.69 21.61
N ARG A 94 -6.68 4.10 20.42
CA ARG A 94 -7.41 4.65 19.27
C ARG A 94 -8.24 3.56 18.61
N LEU A 95 -9.31 3.94 17.92
CA LEU A 95 -10.01 2.99 17.07
C LEU A 95 -9.15 2.76 15.81
N VAL A 96 -8.80 1.49 15.57
CA VAL A 96 -8.05 1.08 14.39
C VAL A 96 -8.98 0.40 13.41
N GLN A 97 -8.94 0.84 12.15
CA GLN A 97 -9.62 0.17 11.04
C GLN A 97 -8.65 0.03 9.87
N TYR A 98 -8.92 -0.96 9.02
CA TYR A 98 -8.16 -1.22 7.81
C TYR A 98 -9.09 -1.18 6.62
N SER A 99 -8.73 -0.39 5.61
CA SER A 99 -9.38 -0.41 4.29
C SER A 99 -8.57 -1.31 3.36
N ALA A 100 -9.18 -2.40 2.88
CA ALA A 100 -8.56 -3.29 1.89
C ALA A 100 -9.60 -3.89 0.94
N GLY A 101 -9.43 -3.69 -0.36
CA GLY A 101 -10.33 -4.24 -1.38
C GLY A 101 -11.76 -3.70 -1.27
N GLY A 102 -11.91 -2.41 -0.94
CA GLY A 102 -13.23 -1.78 -0.87
C GLY A 102 -14.03 -2.11 0.40
N VAL A 103 -13.41 -2.70 1.42
CA VAL A 103 -14.06 -3.03 2.70
C VAL A 103 -13.25 -2.57 3.90
N LEU A 104 -13.96 -2.18 4.98
CA LEU A 104 -13.36 -1.89 6.28
C LEU A 104 -13.29 -3.14 7.15
N GLN A 105 -12.15 -3.34 7.81
CA GLN A 105 -11.87 -4.48 8.68
C GLN A 105 -11.22 -4.01 9.99
N PRO A 106 -11.52 -4.65 11.14
CA PRO A 106 -10.89 -4.29 12.42
C PRO A 106 -9.43 -4.75 12.52
N GLU A 107 -9.03 -5.70 11.69
CA GLU A 107 -7.67 -6.24 11.63
C GLU A 107 -7.13 -6.17 10.22
N GLN A 108 -5.80 -6.11 10.07
CA GLN A 108 -5.18 -6.06 8.77
C GLN A 108 -5.38 -7.38 8.01
N PRO A 109 -6.08 -7.39 6.86
CA PRO A 109 -6.17 -8.58 6.03
C PRO A 109 -4.83 -8.87 5.36
N LEU A 110 -4.43 -10.14 5.38
CA LEU A 110 -3.15 -10.58 4.82
C LEU A 110 -3.34 -11.39 3.54
N VAL A 111 -4.13 -12.46 3.58
CA VAL A 111 -4.18 -13.46 2.50
C VAL A 111 -4.61 -12.85 1.16
N GLY A 112 -5.75 -12.15 1.15
CA GLY A 112 -6.30 -11.53 -0.05
C GLY A 112 -5.36 -10.48 -0.68
N PRO A 113 -4.97 -9.43 0.06
CA PRO A 113 -4.05 -8.42 -0.43
C PRO A 113 -2.69 -8.96 -0.85
N LEU A 114 -2.13 -9.93 -0.12
CA LEU A 114 -0.84 -10.56 -0.43
C LEU A 114 -0.88 -11.30 -1.77
N LEU A 115 -1.93 -12.10 -2.00
CA LEU A 115 -2.11 -12.82 -3.26
C LEU A 115 -2.23 -11.84 -4.43
N HIS A 116 -3.09 -10.81 -4.30
CA HIS A 116 -3.24 -9.79 -5.33
C HIS A 116 -1.93 -9.04 -5.59
N HIS A 117 -1.16 -8.75 -4.54
CA HIS A 117 0.12 -8.07 -4.67
C HIS A 117 1.09 -8.87 -5.56
N TYR A 118 1.24 -10.17 -5.30
CA TYR A 118 2.12 -11.02 -6.10
C TYR A 118 1.59 -11.29 -7.51
N LEU A 119 0.28 -11.46 -7.68
CA LEU A 119 -0.33 -11.58 -9.01
C LEU A 119 -0.10 -10.31 -9.84
N ASN A 120 -0.35 -9.13 -9.27
CA ASN A 120 -0.11 -7.86 -9.97
C ASN A 120 1.38 -7.66 -10.24
N ARG A 121 2.27 -8.11 -9.36
CA ARG A 121 3.71 -8.12 -9.61
C ARG A 121 4.09 -9.01 -10.79
N LEU A 122 3.54 -10.21 -10.90
CA LEU A 122 3.76 -11.11 -12.05
C LEU A 122 3.22 -10.50 -13.36
N LYS A 123 2.02 -9.89 -13.33
CA LYS A 123 1.46 -9.15 -14.46
C LYS A 123 2.41 -8.05 -14.94
N ARG A 124 2.94 -7.24 -14.02
CA ARG A 124 3.91 -6.18 -14.34
C ARG A 124 5.21 -6.73 -14.92
N TYR A 125 5.70 -7.88 -14.44
CA TYR A 125 6.84 -8.55 -15.05
C TYR A 125 6.56 -8.99 -16.50
N ALA A 126 5.33 -9.40 -16.79
CA ALA A 126 4.88 -9.73 -18.14
C ALA A 126 4.59 -8.49 -19.03
N GLY A 127 4.77 -7.27 -18.50
CA GLY A 127 4.47 -6.03 -19.22
C GLY A 127 2.99 -5.65 -19.26
N ILE A 128 2.15 -6.33 -18.46
CA ILE A 128 0.74 -5.99 -18.29
C ILE A 128 0.63 -4.91 -17.23
N ASP A 129 -0.07 -3.82 -17.54
CA ASP A 129 -0.38 -2.80 -16.55
C ASP A 129 -1.27 -3.38 -15.45
N ALA A 130 -0.84 -3.22 -14.21
CA ALA A 130 -1.55 -3.74 -13.05
C ALA A 130 -1.30 -2.84 -11.84
N PRO A 131 -2.36 -2.27 -11.24
CA PRO A 131 -2.22 -1.28 -10.18
C PRO A 131 -1.58 -1.87 -8.92
N PRO A 132 -0.96 -1.03 -8.08
CA PRO A 132 -0.52 -1.44 -6.76
C PRO A 132 -1.71 -1.82 -5.88
N VAL A 133 -1.54 -2.81 -5.02
CA VAL A 133 -2.56 -3.17 -4.04
C VAL A 133 -2.49 -2.18 -2.88
N LYS A 134 -3.59 -1.46 -2.66
CA LYS A 134 -3.73 -0.51 -1.57
C LYS A 134 -4.28 -1.22 -0.32
N VAL A 135 -3.58 -1.07 0.79
CA VAL A 135 -4.13 -1.37 2.13
C VAL A 135 -3.89 -0.11 2.95
N ARG A 136 -4.94 0.43 3.58
CA ARG A 136 -4.84 1.64 4.39
C ARG A 136 -5.13 1.31 5.84
N ALA A 137 -4.27 1.77 6.75
CA ALA A 137 -4.57 1.81 8.17
C ALA A 137 -5.20 3.16 8.49
N ILE A 138 -6.29 3.14 9.25
CA ILE A 138 -7.06 4.32 9.67
C ILE A 138 -7.11 4.30 11.19
N LEU A 139 -6.69 5.40 11.81
CA LEU A 139 -6.71 5.60 13.25
C LEU A 139 -7.63 6.77 13.58
N PHE A 140 -8.59 6.55 14.47
CA PHE A 140 -9.46 7.59 15.01
C PHE A 140 -9.14 7.83 16.49
N ASP A 141 -8.97 9.10 16.86
CA ASP A 141 -8.91 9.48 18.28
C ASP A 141 -10.25 9.20 18.96
N LYS A 142 -10.23 8.98 20.29
CA LYS A 142 -11.42 8.61 21.09
C LYS A 142 -12.58 9.61 20.97
N ASN A 143 -12.27 10.87 20.70
CA ASN A 143 -13.25 11.95 20.58
C ASN A 143 -13.83 12.08 19.17
N CYS A 144 -13.25 11.40 18.18
CA CYS A 144 -13.75 11.45 16.83
C CYS A 144 -15.01 10.59 16.70
N ALA A 145 -16.10 11.20 16.24
CA ALA A 145 -17.32 10.48 15.96
C ALA A 145 -17.07 9.38 14.90
N PRO A 146 -17.64 8.17 15.06
CA PRO A 146 -17.39 7.05 14.16
C PRO A 146 -17.93 7.28 12.73
N ASP A 147 -18.81 8.27 12.56
CA ASP A 147 -19.38 8.73 11.29
C ASP A 147 -18.68 10.01 10.77
N ALA A 148 -17.50 10.36 11.29
CA ALA A 148 -16.78 11.55 10.88
C ALA A 148 -16.49 11.60 9.37
N ILE A 149 -16.32 10.43 8.76
CA ILE A 149 -16.29 10.17 7.32
C ILE A 149 -17.14 8.91 7.10
N PRO A 150 -18.02 8.86 6.07
CA PRO A 150 -18.81 7.67 5.78
C PRO A 150 -17.94 6.42 5.57
N ALA A 151 -18.40 5.28 6.09
CA ALA A 151 -17.64 4.03 6.08
C ALA A 151 -17.33 3.56 4.65
N GLU A 152 -18.25 3.78 3.71
CA GLU A 152 -18.12 3.49 2.30
C GLU A 152 -17.00 4.28 1.62
N GLU A 153 -16.80 5.55 1.99
CA GLU A 153 -15.73 6.39 1.44
C GLU A 153 -14.37 5.94 1.96
N LEU A 154 -14.29 5.62 3.26
CA LEU A 154 -13.08 5.05 3.87
C LEU A 154 -12.74 3.68 3.27
N ALA A 155 -13.75 2.85 3.00
CA ALA A 155 -13.57 1.56 2.34
C ALA A 155 -13.07 1.73 0.89
N ALA A 156 -13.55 2.75 0.17
CA ALA A 156 -13.18 3.04 -1.21
C ALA A 156 -11.70 3.47 -1.38
N LEU A 157 -11.00 3.89 -0.31
CA LEU A 157 -9.56 4.21 -0.35
C LEU A 157 -8.65 3.04 -0.78
N SER A 158 -9.19 1.82 -0.80
CA SER A 158 -8.50 0.60 -1.21
C SER A 158 -9.18 -0.18 -2.34
N GLY A 159 -10.25 0.40 -2.91
CA GLY A 159 -11.03 -0.17 -4.02
C GLY A 159 -10.43 0.07 -5.38
#